data_AF-Q59X45-F1
#
_entry.id   AF-Q59X45-F1
#
_cell.length_a   1.000
_cell.length_b   1.000
_cell.length_c   1.000
_cell.angle_alpha   90.00
_cell.angle_beta   90.00
_cell.angle_gamma   90.00
#
_symmetry.space_group_name_H-M   'P 1'
#
loop_
_entity.id
_entity.type
_entity.pdbx_description
1 polymer ?
#
loop_
_entity_poly.entity_id
_entity_poly.type
_entity_poly.pdbx_seq_one_letter_code
_entity_poly.pdbx_strand_id
1 'polypeptide(L)'
;MQQETNNTQYVSNNKHSEESSRKISRSVVKLVPPLNFSLVENGIYRSGFPMPINYPFLKQLRLKTIIYLGDLGNQTSKKGKKKDKHGTAEIMNNYLDWIKNDTEIRFYNLLFESSQEPFNKPDDIQQATQSLTFALQLILNKENYPILIHSNKGKHRTGVLIGIMRKVLQGWCLSGIFEEYEKFAMGKSEYDLELIELWQPELYIDDANKPDFVRI
;
A
#
# COMPACT_ATOMS: atom_id res chain seq x y z
N MET A 1 -69.67 -73.38 9.01
CA MET A 1 -68.26 -73.37 9.47
C MET A 1 -67.55 -72.31 8.64
N GLN A 2 -67.54 -71.05 9.11
CA GLN A 2 -66.46 -70.43 9.92
C GLN A 2 -65.17 -70.32 9.06
N GLN A 3 -64.97 -69.20 8.35
CA GLN A 3 -64.34 -67.93 8.77
C GLN A 3 -62.83 -68.06 9.10
N GLU A 4 -61.98 -67.73 8.13
CA GLU A 4 -60.59 -67.24 8.28
C GLU A 4 -60.35 -66.24 7.11
N THR A 5 -60.36 -64.91 7.34
CA THR A 5 -59.23 -64.00 7.69
C THR A 5 -58.19 -63.86 6.54
N ASN A 6 -57.60 -62.72 6.19
CA ASN A 6 -57.68 -61.33 6.63
C ASN A 6 -56.99 -60.43 5.57
N ASN A 7 -57.67 -59.31 5.28
CA ASN A 7 -57.21 -57.98 4.87
C ASN A 7 -55.80 -57.73 4.32
N THR A 8 -55.82 -57.29 3.06
CA THR A 8 -55.05 -56.23 2.40
C THR A 8 -54.49 -55.15 3.34
N GLN A 9 -53.17 -54.96 3.35
CA GLN A 9 -52.53 -53.73 3.86
C GLN A 9 -51.39 -53.27 2.94
N TYR A 10 -51.64 -52.10 2.33
CA TYR A 10 -50.73 -50.99 2.08
C TYR A 10 -49.34 -51.28 1.48
N VAL A 11 -49.24 -51.13 0.16
CA VAL A 11 -47.97 -50.79 -0.52
C VAL A 11 -47.90 -49.26 -0.59
N SER A 12 -47.16 -48.66 0.33
CA SER A 12 -46.91 -47.21 0.38
C SER A 12 -45.85 -46.82 -0.67
N ASN A 13 -46.31 -46.04 -1.66
CA ASN A 13 -45.47 -45.29 -2.58
C ASN A 13 -44.67 -44.22 -1.81
N ASN A 14 -43.42 -44.49 -1.46
CA ASN A 14 -42.45 -43.46 -1.11
C ASN A 14 -41.44 -43.33 -2.25
N LYS A 15 -41.75 -42.43 -3.18
CA LYS A 15 -40.75 -41.89 -4.12
C LYS A 15 -39.77 -41.06 -3.29
N HIS A 16 -38.58 -41.62 -3.06
CA HIS A 16 -37.44 -40.90 -2.53
C HIS A 16 -37.20 -39.63 -3.36
N SER A 17 -37.45 -38.49 -2.72
CA SER A 17 -36.98 -37.19 -3.16
C SER A 17 -35.46 -37.19 -3.10
N GLU A 18 -34.80 -37.18 -4.26
CA GLU A 18 -33.36 -36.93 -4.37
C GLU A 18 -33.06 -35.50 -3.91
N GLU A 19 -32.61 -35.39 -2.67
CA GLU A 19 -32.11 -34.14 -2.09
C GLU A 19 -30.75 -33.83 -2.73
N SER A 20 -30.78 -33.08 -3.84
CA SER A 20 -29.61 -32.57 -4.55
C SER A 20 -28.84 -31.59 -3.66
N SER A 21 -27.91 -32.14 -2.88
CA SER A 21 -26.96 -31.39 -2.06
C SER A 21 -25.93 -30.70 -2.95
N ARG A 22 -26.24 -29.47 -3.37
CA ARG A 22 -25.29 -28.58 -4.06
C ARG A 22 -24.17 -28.19 -3.10
N LYS A 23 -23.00 -28.84 -3.20
CA LYS A 23 -21.77 -28.40 -2.54
C LYS A 23 -21.36 -27.03 -3.10
N ILE A 24 -21.60 -25.96 -2.34
CA ILE A 24 -21.07 -24.63 -2.64
C ILE A 24 -19.59 -24.63 -2.27
N SER A 25 -18.70 -24.95 -3.22
CA SER A 25 -17.28 -24.67 -3.06
C SER A 25 -17.05 -23.17 -3.26
N ARG A 26 -17.19 -22.37 -2.19
CA ARG A 26 -16.71 -20.99 -2.19
C ARG A 26 -15.18 -21.04 -2.28
N SER A 27 -14.62 -20.75 -3.46
CA SER A 27 -13.21 -20.41 -3.58
C SER A 27 -12.97 -19.12 -2.80
N VAL A 28 -12.44 -19.25 -1.58
CA VAL A 28 -12.12 -18.09 -0.75
C VAL A 28 -10.88 -17.44 -1.37
N VAL A 29 -11.06 -16.27 -1.98
CA VAL A 29 -9.93 -15.46 -2.47
C VAL A 29 -9.06 -15.10 -1.27
N LYS A 30 -7.80 -15.54 -1.28
CA LYS A 30 -6.84 -15.18 -0.23
C LYS A 30 -6.46 -13.70 -0.37
N LEU A 31 -6.78 -12.93 0.66
CA LEU A 31 -6.46 -11.50 0.74
C LEU A 31 -5.18 -11.35 1.54
N VAL A 32 -4.08 -11.04 0.84
CA VAL A 32 -2.75 -10.94 1.46
C VAL A 32 -2.28 -9.49 1.40
N PRO A 33 -2.17 -8.77 2.53
CA PRO A 33 -1.62 -7.42 2.52
C PRO A 33 -0.15 -7.43 2.07
N PRO A 34 0.34 -6.36 1.41
CA PRO A 34 1.75 -6.25 1.08
C PRO A 34 2.65 -6.21 2.32
N LEU A 35 3.96 -6.41 2.13
CA LEU A 35 4.97 -6.28 3.19
C LEU A 35 4.81 -4.93 3.91
N ASN A 36 4.95 -4.90 5.25
CA ASN A 36 4.89 -3.67 6.05
C ASN A 36 3.62 -2.83 5.83
N PHE A 37 2.50 -3.45 5.42
CA PHE A 37 1.24 -2.75 5.24
C PHE A 37 0.69 -2.22 6.57
N SER A 38 0.21 -0.97 6.59
CA SER A 38 -0.49 -0.39 7.75
C SER A 38 -1.36 0.80 7.35
N LEU A 39 -2.35 1.12 8.19
CA LEU A 39 -3.08 2.38 8.13
C LEU A 39 -2.21 3.48 8.75
N VAL A 40 -2.03 4.59 8.04
CA VAL A 40 -1.31 5.77 8.55
C VAL A 40 -2.31 6.76 9.13
N GLU A 41 -3.32 7.10 8.34
CA GLU A 41 -4.39 8.03 8.70
C GLU A 41 -5.64 7.62 7.92
N ASN A 42 -6.81 8.15 8.26
CA ASN A 42 -8.03 7.85 7.54
C ASN A 42 -7.85 8.09 6.01
N GLY A 43 -7.92 6.99 5.24
CA GLY A 43 -7.71 6.99 3.80
C GLY A 43 -6.24 7.09 3.33
N ILE A 44 -5.26 7.01 4.23
CA ILE A 44 -3.82 6.91 3.90
C ILE A 44 -3.29 5.57 4.40
N TYR A 45 -2.69 4.81 3.50
CA TYR A 45 -2.06 3.53 3.77
C TYR A 45 -0.57 3.58 3.46
N ARG A 46 0.22 2.75 4.13
CA ARG A 46 1.63 2.52 3.84
C ARG A 46 1.89 1.06 3.48
N SER A 47 2.91 0.78 2.68
CA SER A 47 3.47 -0.57 2.53
C SER A 47 4.88 -0.60 1.92
N GLY A 48 5.46 -1.79 1.82
CA GLY A 48 6.49 -2.15 0.85
C GLY A 48 5.90 -2.42 -0.53
N PHE A 49 6.72 -2.90 -1.45
CA PHE A 49 6.34 -3.04 -2.85
C PHE A 49 5.25 -4.11 -3.03
N PRO A 50 4.07 -3.77 -3.58
CA PRO A 50 3.03 -4.76 -3.84
C PRO A 50 3.45 -5.79 -4.89
N MET A 51 3.16 -7.05 -4.61
CA MET A 51 3.33 -8.17 -5.54
C MET A 51 1.94 -8.67 -6.01
N PRO A 52 1.86 -9.47 -7.10
CA PRO A 52 0.57 -9.93 -7.63
C PRO A 52 -0.35 -10.62 -6.61
N ILE A 53 0.22 -11.33 -5.63
CA ILE A 53 -0.54 -11.95 -4.53
C ILE A 53 -1.31 -10.93 -3.66
N ASN A 54 -0.88 -9.67 -3.67
CA ASN A 54 -1.47 -8.59 -2.88
C ASN A 54 -2.58 -7.83 -3.61
N TYR A 55 -2.66 -7.92 -4.94
CA TYR A 55 -3.61 -7.12 -5.73
C TYR A 55 -5.07 -7.35 -5.32
N PRO A 56 -5.54 -8.58 -5.02
CA PRO A 56 -6.90 -8.78 -4.54
C PRO A 56 -7.20 -8.02 -3.24
N PHE A 57 -6.24 -7.93 -2.33
CA PHE A 57 -6.37 -7.14 -1.09
C PHE A 57 -6.39 -5.63 -1.40
N LEU A 58 -5.49 -5.14 -2.26
CA LEU A 58 -5.46 -3.72 -2.62
C LEU A 58 -6.72 -3.26 -3.34
N LYS A 59 -7.34 -4.12 -4.17
CA LYS A 59 -8.63 -3.82 -4.82
C LYS A 59 -9.74 -3.54 -3.78
N GLN A 60 -9.66 -4.10 -2.57
CA GLN A 60 -10.64 -3.82 -1.51
C GLN A 60 -10.52 -2.42 -0.92
N LEU A 61 -9.32 -1.82 -0.95
CA LEU A 61 -9.08 -0.49 -0.42
C LEU A 61 -9.65 0.62 -1.33
N ARG A 62 -10.02 0.29 -2.58
CA ARG A 62 -10.53 1.24 -3.58
C ARG A 62 -9.66 2.48 -3.70
N LEU A 63 -8.35 2.25 -3.75
CA LEU A 63 -7.34 3.31 -3.86
C LEU A 63 -7.66 4.17 -5.09
N LYS A 64 -7.50 5.48 -4.95
CA LYS A 64 -7.52 6.42 -6.09
C LYS A 64 -6.12 6.82 -6.51
N THR A 65 -5.17 6.80 -5.56
CA THR A 65 -3.81 7.27 -5.78
C THR A 65 -2.80 6.31 -5.17
N ILE A 66 -1.73 6.04 -5.90
CA ILE A 66 -0.55 5.33 -5.39
C ILE A 66 0.65 6.25 -5.55
N ILE A 67 1.41 6.42 -4.47
CA ILE A 67 2.67 7.15 -4.43
C ILE A 67 3.78 6.14 -4.18
N TYR A 68 4.62 5.92 -5.19
CA TYR A 68 5.82 5.12 -5.06
C TYR A 68 7.04 6.02 -4.81
N LEU A 69 7.75 5.77 -3.70
CA LEU A 69 9.00 6.43 -3.34
C LEU A 69 10.17 5.47 -3.56
N GLY A 70 10.90 5.65 -4.65
CA GLY A 70 12.09 4.86 -4.88
C GLY A 70 12.80 5.07 -6.20
N ASP A 71 13.70 4.14 -6.49
CA ASP A 71 14.64 4.18 -7.61
C ASP A 71 14.26 3.22 -8.74
N LEU A 72 13.24 2.36 -8.55
CA LEU A 72 12.76 1.49 -9.62
C LEU A 72 12.05 2.29 -10.72
N GLY A 73 12.32 1.93 -11.97
CA GLY A 73 11.71 2.55 -13.16
C GLY A 73 12.33 3.87 -13.61
N ASN A 74 13.17 4.49 -12.78
CA ASN A 74 13.90 5.70 -13.13
C ASN A 74 15.26 5.34 -13.77
N GLN A 75 15.45 5.72 -15.04
CA GLN A 75 16.67 5.42 -15.81
C GLN A 75 17.95 6.07 -15.23
N THR A 76 17.80 6.96 -14.25
CA THR A 76 18.91 7.65 -13.58
C THR A 76 19.67 6.77 -12.59
N SER A 77 19.25 5.52 -12.36
CA SER A 77 20.02 4.52 -11.60
C SER A 77 21.36 4.26 -12.28
N LYS A 78 22.31 5.13 -11.96
CA LYS A 78 23.76 5.12 -12.16
C LYS A 78 24.21 4.10 -13.21
N LYS A 79 24.61 4.61 -14.39
CA LYS A 79 25.30 3.97 -15.54
C LYS A 79 26.49 3.03 -15.20
N GLY A 80 26.75 2.69 -13.94
CA GLY A 80 27.76 1.75 -13.49
C GLY A 80 27.30 0.72 -12.44
N LYS A 81 26.03 0.68 -12.03
CA LYS A 81 25.53 -0.45 -11.22
C LYS A 81 25.28 -1.63 -12.15
N LYS A 82 26.02 -2.73 -11.90
CA LYS A 82 25.89 -4.05 -12.55
C LYS A 82 24.46 -4.27 -13.00
N LYS A 83 24.24 -4.47 -14.33
CA LYS A 83 22.97 -4.88 -14.96
C LYS A 83 22.05 -5.47 -13.91
N ASP A 84 21.09 -4.68 -13.45
CA ASP A 84 20.09 -5.19 -12.53
C ASP A 84 19.50 -6.43 -13.17
N LYS A 85 19.55 -7.54 -12.42
CA LYS A 85 19.03 -8.83 -12.84
C LYS A 85 17.65 -8.56 -13.44
N HIS A 86 17.43 -9.00 -14.69
CA HIS A 86 16.26 -8.72 -15.53
C HIS A 86 14.91 -8.63 -14.80
N GLY A 87 14.74 -9.34 -13.67
CA GLY A 87 13.55 -9.29 -12.83
C GLY A 87 13.16 -7.92 -12.25
N THR A 88 14.05 -6.99 -11.92
CA THR A 88 13.62 -5.74 -11.24
C THR A 88 12.82 -4.81 -12.17
N ALA A 89 13.28 -4.64 -13.41
CA ALA A 89 12.54 -3.87 -14.40
C ALA A 89 11.24 -4.57 -14.81
N GLU A 90 11.27 -5.90 -14.94
CA GLU A 90 10.09 -6.71 -15.24
C GLU A 90 9.03 -6.61 -14.13
N ILE A 91 9.43 -6.67 -12.85
CA ILE A 91 8.53 -6.49 -11.71
C ILE A 91 7.86 -5.12 -11.77
N MET A 92 8.61 -4.06 -12.05
CA MET A 92 8.05 -2.71 -12.17
C MET A 92 7.09 -2.61 -13.36
N ASN A 93 7.45 -3.16 -14.52
CA ASN A 93 6.59 -3.13 -15.71
C ASN A 93 5.29 -3.91 -15.47
N ASN A 94 5.36 -5.11 -14.89
CA ASN A 94 4.18 -5.91 -14.52
C ASN A 94 3.29 -5.18 -13.50
N TYR A 95 3.89 -4.41 -12.58
CA TYR A 95 3.16 -3.59 -11.62
C TYR A 95 2.45 -2.42 -12.31
N LEU A 96 3.11 -1.73 -13.23
CA LEU A 96 2.52 -0.66 -14.05
C LEU A 96 1.40 -1.17 -14.95
N ASP A 97 1.58 -2.35 -15.55
CA ASP A 97 0.56 -3.00 -16.38
C ASP A 97 -0.68 -3.33 -15.56
N TRP A 98 -0.52 -3.85 -14.34
CA TRP A 98 -1.65 -4.06 -13.43
C TRP A 98 -2.37 -2.75 -13.10
N ILE A 99 -1.63 -1.70 -12.73
CA ILE A 99 -2.25 -0.39 -12.44
C ILE A 99 -3.06 0.10 -13.64
N LYS A 100 -2.48 0.05 -14.85
CA LYS A 100 -3.08 0.59 -16.07
C LYS A 100 -4.25 -0.25 -16.59
N ASN A 101 -4.17 -1.57 -16.50
CA ASN A 101 -5.13 -2.48 -17.13
C ASN A 101 -6.25 -2.93 -16.17
N ASP A 102 -5.98 -3.02 -14.87
CA ASP A 102 -6.93 -3.54 -13.87
C ASP A 102 -7.56 -2.45 -13.00
N THR A 103 -7.06 -1.21 -13.04
CA THR A 103 -7.45 -0.16 -12.08
C THR A 103 -7.55 1.21 -12.75
N GLU A 104 -8.22 2.16 -12.08
CA GLU A 104 -8.27 3.58 -12.45
C GLU A 104 -7.39 4.43 -11.51
N ILE A 105 -6.34 3.84 -10.96
CA ILE A 105 -5.48 4.48 -9.96
C ILE A 105 -4.51 5.46 -10.63
N ARG A 106 -4.43 6.67 -10.07
CA ARG A 106 -3.37 7.63 -10.41
C ARG A 106 -2.06 7.20 -9.74
N PHE A 107 -1.06 6.88 -10.56
CA PHE A 107 0.24 6.42 -10.07
C PHE A 107 1.31 7.50 -10.21
N TYR A 108 2.01 7.78 -9.12
CA TYR A 108 3.11 8.74 -9.06
C TYR A 108 4.40 8.01 -8.67
N ASN A 109 5.34 7.92 -9.63
CA ASN A 109 6.69 7.38 -9.40
C ASN A 109 7.63 8.54 -9.05
N LEU A 110 8.01 8.64 -7.77
CA LEU A 110 8.85 9.71 -7.27
C LEU A 110 10.22 9.16 -6.88
N LEU A 111 11.26 9.78 -7.45
CA LEU A 111 12.64 9.36 -7.25
C LEU A 111 13.08 9.68 -5.82
N PHE A 112 13.39 8.63 -5.06
CA PHE A 112 14.02 8.76 -3.75
C PHE A 112 15.09 7.67 -3.60
N GLU A 113 16.34 8.04 -3.86
CA GLU A 113 17.47 7.13 -3.70
C GLU A 113 17.68 6.73 -2.23
N SER A 114 18.22 5.53 -2.01
CA SER A 114 18.64 5.14 -0.66
C SER A 114 19.84 5.98 -0.22
N SER A 115 19.76 6.55 0.99
CA SER A 115 20.90 7.17 1.65
C SER A 115 22.13 6.26 1.62
N GLN A 116 23.29 6.85 1.29
CA GLN A 116 24.61 6.24 1.27
C GLN A 116 25.56 6.99 2.20
N GLU A 117 25.12 7.28 3.43
CA GLU A 117 25.94 8.01 4.40
C GLU A 117 27.34 7.41 4.58
N PRO A 118 28.37 8.27 4.70
CA PRO A 118 28.32 9.74 4.70
C PRO A 118 28.34 10.39 3.30
N PHE A 119 28.23 9.62 2.21
CA PHE A 119 28.51 10.05 0.84
C PHE A 119 27.27 10.48 0.04
N ASN A 120 26.29 11.10 0.70
CA ASN A 120 25.11 11.62 0.02
C ASN A 120 25.48 12.83 -0.84
N LYS A 121 25.14 12.79 -2.13
CA LYS A 121 25.40 13.91 -3.04
C LYS A 121 24.38 15.03 -2.79
N PRO A 122 24.78 16.31 -2.86
CA PRO A 122 23.83 17.43 -2.74
C PRO A 122 22.65 17.32 -3.71
N ASP A 123 22.91 16.91 -4.95
CA ASP A 123 21.87 16.71 -5.97
C ASP A 123 20.87 15.61 -5.58
N ASP A 124 21.34 14.52 -4.98
CA ASP A 124 20.50 13.40 -4.54
C ASP A 124 19.57 13.86 -3.38
N ILE A 125 20.07 14.71 -2.48
CA ILE A 125 19.30 15.31 -1.37
C ILE A 125 18.25 16.29 -1.91
N GLN A 126 18.63 17.17 -2.85
CA GLN A 126 17.71 18.13 -3.45
C GLN A 126 16.57 17.41 -4.20
N GLN A 127 16.89 16.38 -4.98
CA GLN A 127 15.87 15.59 -5.67
C GLN A 127 14.94 14.86 -4.68
N ALA A 128 15.49 14.29 -3.60
CA ALA A 128 14.69 13.63 -2.57
C ALA A 128 13.69 14.60 -1.92
N THR A 129 14.16 15.79 -1.51
CA THR A 129 13.30 16.82 -0.89
C THR A 129 12.23 17.35 -1.84
N GLN A 130 12.52 17.49 -3.13
CA GLN A 130 11.51 17.82 -4.14
C GLN A 130 10.43 16.74 -4.27
N SER A 131 10.83 15.47 -4.29
CA SER A 131 9.90 14.34 -4.34
C SER A 131 9.06 14.22 -3.07
N LEU A 132 9.64 14.46 -1.90
CA LEU A 132 8.92 14.51 -0.63
C LEU A 132 7.92 15.66 -0.60
N THR A 133 8.30 16.84 -1.08
CA THR A 133 7.40 18.02 -1.17
C THR A 133 6.21 17.71 -2.06
N PHE A 134 6.46 17.15 -3.26
CA PHE A 134 5.39 16.77 -4.18
C PHE A 134 4.46 15.70 -3.58
N ALA A 135 5.02 14.70 -2.89
CA ALA A 135 4.20 13.69 -2.21
C ALA A 135 3.32 14.28 -1.10
N LEU A 136 3.85 15.22 -0.30
CA LEU A 136 3.07 15.93 0.72
C LEU A 136 1.95 16.77 0.10
N GLN A 137 2.19 17.38 -1.06
CA GLN A 137 1.15 18.10 -1.80
C GLN A 137 0.03 17.19 -2.31
N LEU A 138 0.36 15.95 -2.72
CA LEU A 138 -0.65 14.96 -3.05
C LEU A 138 -1.47 14.54 -1.82
N ILE A 139 -0.84 14.42 -0.66
CA ILE A 139 -1.50 14.12 0.62
C ILE A 139 -2.41 15.27 1.05
N LEU A 140 -2.05 16.53 0.79
CA LEU A 140 -2.85 17.70 1.18
C LEU A 140 -4.16 17.89 0.39
N ASN A 141 -4.43 17.07 -0.64
CA ASN A 141 -5.64 17.17 -1.46
C ASN A 141 -6.55 15.95 -1.23
N LYS A 142 -7.75 16.17 -0.66
CA LYS A 142 -8.71 15.10 -0.32
C LYS A 142 -9.25 14.34 -1.53
N GLU A 143 -9.19 14.90 -2.74
CA GLU A 143 -9.61 14.23 -3.97
C GLU A 143 -8.71 13.04 -4.33
N ASN A 144 -7.48 13.04 -3.81
CA ASN A 144 -6.51 11.97 -4.01
C ASN A 144 -6.81 10.71 -3.18
N TYR A 145 -7.74 10.78 -2.23
CA TYR A 145 -8.01 9.71 -1.27
C TYR A 145 -8.97 8.66 -1.82
N PRO A 146 -8.73 7.36 -1.52
CA PRO A 146 -7.68 6.83 -0.64
C PRO A 146 -6.29 6.70 -1.32
N ILE A 147 -5.22 6.94 -0.55
CA ILE A 147 -3.83 6.94 -1.00
C ILE A 147 -3.08 5.74 -0.42
N LEU A 148 -2.31 5.04 -1.25
CA LEU A 148 -1.26 4.11 -0.78
C LEU A 148 0.12 4.70 -1.06
N ILE A 149 0.91 4.84 0.00
CA ILE A 149 2.31 5.24 -0.06
C ILE A 149 3.16 3.97 0.07
N HIS A 150 4.03 3.70 -0.89
CA HIS A 150 4.95 2.57 -0.76
C HIS A 150 6.33 2.84 -1.31
N SER A 151 7.26 1.99 -0.91
CA SER A 151 8.63 1.93 -1.42
C SER A 151 9.00 0.46 -1.62
N ASN A 152 10.29 0.13 -1.68
CA ASN A 152 10.71 -1.27 -1.85
C ASN A 152 10.28 -2.14 -0.66
N LYS A 153 10.58 -1.69 0.57
CA LYS A 153 10.28 -2.41 1.81
C LYS A 153 9.29 -1.69 2.74
N GLY A 154 8.88 -0.46 2.43
CA GLY A 154 7.98 0.31 3.30
C GLY A 154 8.64 0.72 4.61
N LYS A 155 9.96 0.90 4.59
CA LYS A 155 10.83 1.25 5.72
C LYS A 155 11.26 2.70 5.59
N HIS A 156 12.56 2.96 5.43
CA HIS A 156 13.23 4.25 5.23
C HIS A 156 12.43 5.31 4.45
N ARG A 157 12.37 5.22 3.12
CA ARG A 157 11.75 6.23 2.24
C ARG A 157 10.29 6.55 2.61
N THR A 158 9.49 5.50 2.82
CA THR A 158 8.08 5.62 3.23
C THR A 158 7.97 6.20 4.64
N GLY A 159 8.85 5.79 5.55
CA GLY A 159 8.93 6.25 6.93
C GLY A 159 9.31 7.72 7.03
N VAL A 160 10.25 8.19 6.20
CA VAL A 160 10.63 9.61 6.10
C VAL A 160 9.43 10.45 5.70
N LEU A 161 8.73 10.11 4.61
CA LEU A 161 7.56 10.87 4.18
C LEU A 161 6.47 10.91 5.27
N ILE A 162 6.18 9.77 5.89
CA ILE A 162 5.17 9.70 6.95
C ILE A 162 5.62 10.50 8.17
N GLY A 163 6.89 10.40 8.58
CA GLY A 163 7.41 11.16 9.71
C GLY A 163 7.34 12.68 9.49
N ILE A 164 7.66 13.15 8.28
CA ILE A 164 7.50 14.56 7.91
C ILE A 164 6.01 14.94 7.88
N MET A 165 5.13 14.08 7.37
CA MET A 165 3.68 14.30 7.40
C MET A 165 3.16 14.47 8.83
N ARG A 166 3.57 13.59 9.77
CA ARG A 166 3.25 13.71 11.20
C ARG A 166 3.75 15.02 11.79
N LYS A 167 5.00 15.41 11.47
CA LYS A 167 5.62 16.63 11.96
C LYS A 167 4.89 17.88 11.45
N VAL A 168 4.79 18.02 10.14
CA VAL A 168 4.39 19.28 9.47
C VAL A 168 2.88 19.42 9.39
N LEU A 169 2.14 18.32 9.11
CA LEU A 169 0.69 18.40 8.90
C LEU A 169 -0.11 18.17 10.19
N GLN A 170 0.41 17.39 11.14
CA GLN A 170 -0.33 16.98 12.34
C GLN A 170 0.23 17.56 13.64
N GLY A 171 1.44 18.11 13.63
CA GLY A 171 2.09 18.71 14.80
C GLY A 171 2.48 17.69 15.88
N TRP A 172 2.82 16.45 15.49
CA TRP A 172 3.31 15.45 16.44
C TRP A 172 4.67 15.86 17.03
N CYS A 173 4.94 15.44 18.27
CA CYS A 173 6.26 15.58 18.86
C CYS A 173 7.27 14.61 18.20
N LEU A 174 8.54 15.01 18.11
CA LEU A 174 9.58 14.21 17.45
C LEU A 174 9.73 12.82 18.08
N SER A 175 9.58 12.69 19.41
CA SER A 175 9.66 11.38 20.08
C SER A 175 8.60 10.39 19.56
N GLY A 176 7.34 10.82 19.46
CA GLY A 176 6.28 9.97 18.92
C GLY A 176 6.46 9.65 17.44
N ILE A 177 7.04 10.58 16.67
CA ILE A 177 7.36 10.36 15.26
C ILE A 177 8.47 9.31 15.11
N PHE A 178 9.51 9.41 15.93
CA PHE A 178 10.66 8.50 15.88
C PHE A 178 10.26 7.09 16.34
N GLU A 179 9.42 6.97 17.37
CA GLU A 179 8.84 5.69 17.79
C GLU A 179 8.01 5.02 16.66
N GLU A 180 7.14 5.79 15.97
CA GLU A 180 6.40 5.27 14.83
C GLU A 180 7.36 4.84 13.70
N TYR A 181 8.36 5.65 13.40
CA TYR A 181 9.35 5.35 12.37
C TYR A 181 10.10 4.03 12.68
N GLU A 182 10.64 3.89 13.89
CA GLU A 182 11.45 2.74 14.30
C GLU A 182 10.67 1.43 14.24
N LYS A 183 9.39 1.47 14.64
CA LYS A 183 8.47 0.34 14.56
C LYS A 183 8.42 -0.30 13.18
N PHE A 184 8.56 0.50 12.11
CA PHE A 184 8.54 -0.01 10.73
C PHE A 184 9.94 -0.21 10.14
N ALA A 185 10.92 0.64 10.49
CA ALA A 185 12.24 0.60 9.88
C ALA A 185 13.07 -0.62 10.33
N MET A 186 13.06 -0.96 11.63
CA MET A 186 13.85 -2.04 12.23
C MET A 186 15.30 -2.06 11.72
N GLY A 187 16.03 -0.94 11.83
CA GLY A 187 17.39 -0.82 11.32
C GLY A 187 17.96 0.59 11.44
N LYS A 188 19.14 0.80 10.84
CA LYS A 188 19.84 2.10 10.84
C LYS A 188 18.93 3.21 10.29
N SER A 189 18.75 4.26 11.08
CA SER A 189 17.76 5.30 10.83
C SER A 189 18.31 6.73 10.98
N GLU A 190 19.57 6.91 11.36
CA GLU A 190 20.16 8.21 11.74
C GLU A 190 19.88 9.32 10.71
N TYR A 191 20.30 9.13 9.45
CA TYR A 191 19.97 10.06 8.35
C TYR A 191 18.48 10.36 8.20
N ASP A 192 17.64 9.33 8.28
CA ASP A 192 16.21 9.46 8.05
C ASP A 192 15.56 10.28 9.18
N LEU A 193 15.99 10.05 10.43
CA LEU A 193 15.53 10.80 11.59
C LEU A 193 16.02 12.25 11.54
N GLU A 194 17.28 12.48 11.17
CA GLU A 194 17.83 13.83 10.97
C GLU A 194 17.07 14.59 9.88
N LEU A 195 16.78 13.95 8.75
CA LEU A 195 15.98 14.54 7.68
C LEU A 195 14.56 14.86 8.16
N ILE A 196 13.92 13.95 8.91
CA ILE A 196 12.61 14.20 9.52
C ILE A 196 12.69 15.38 10.51
N GLU A 197 13.75 15.53 11.28
CA GLU A 197 13.91 16.60 12.26
C GLU A 197 14.13 17.96 11.59
N LEU A 198 15.16 18.05 10.74
CA LEU A 198 15.68 19.32 10.23
C LEU A 198 14.90 19.88 9.05
N TRP A 199 14.40 19.03 8.15
CA TRP A 199 13.81 19.53 6.90
C TRP A 199 12.40 20.08 7.08
N GLN A 200 12.16 21.29 6.58
CA GLN A 200 10.86 21.96 6.61
C GLN A 200 10.46 22.37 5.18
N PRO A 201 9.46 21.72 4.57
CA PRO A 201 8.98 22.10 3.26
C PRO A 201 8.07 23.33 3.33
N GLU A 202 8.11 24.13 2.27
CA GLU A 202 7.05 25.09 1.96
C GLU A 202 5.93 24.35 1.21
N LEU A 203 4.73 24.34 1.77
CA LEU A 203 3.56 23.65 1.22
C LEU A 203 2.45 24.65 0.90
N TYR A 204 1.75 24.42 -0.21
CA TYR A 204 0.55 25.18 -0.57
C TYR A 204 -0.69 24.41 -0.10
N ILE A 205 -1.54 25.07 0.68
CA ILE A 205 -2.74 24.47 1.26
C ILE A 205 -3.96 25.14 0.64
N ASP A 206 -4.86 24.32 0.09
CA ASP A 206 -6.20 24.74 -0.32
C ASP A 206 -7.20 24.40 0.79
N ASP A 207 -7.69 25.41 1.51
CA ASP A 207 -8.61 25.24 2.63
C ASP A 207 -9.93 24.55 2.25
N ALA A 208 -10.37 24.67 0.98
CA ALA A 208 -11.57 24.00 0.52
C ALA A 208 -11.39 22.48 0.36
N ASN A 209 -10.14 22.02 0.25
CA ASN A 209 -9.79 20.67 -0.16
C ASN A 209 -8.83 19.93 0.79
N LYS A 210 -8.39 20.59 1.87
CA LYS A 210 -7.51 19.98 2.86
C LYS A 210 -8.21 18.85 3.66
N PRO A 211 -7.52 17.75 3.96
CA PRO A 211 -8.03 16.70 4.85
C PRO A 211 -8.20 17.18 6.30
N ASP A 212 -9.14 16.56 7.03
CA ASP A 212 -9.51 16.94 8.41
C ASP A 212 -8.38 16.76 9.43
N PHE A 213 -7.39 15.89 9.15
CA PHE A 213 -6.27 15.65 10.07
C PHE A 213 -5.21 16.75 10.02
N VAL A 214 -5.27 17.67 9.05
CA VAL A 214 -4.30 18.75 8.88
C VAL A 214 -4.58 19.85 9.92
N ARG A 215 -3.61 20.12 10.80
CA ARG A 215 -3.72 21.00 11.97
C ARG A 215 -2.84 22.26 11.88
N ILE A 216 -2.40 22.63 10.68
CA ILE A 216 -1.64 23.85 10.41
C ILE A 216 -2.53 25.07 10.63
#